data_AF-A0A969PQ94-F1
#
_entry.id   AF-A0A969PQ94-F1
#
_cell.length_a   1.000
_cell.length_b   1.000
_cell.length_c   1.000
_cell.angle_alpha   90.00
_cell.angle_beta   90.00
_cell.angle_gamma   90.00
#
_symmetry.space_group_name_H-M   'P 1'
#
loop_
_entity.id
_entity.type
_entity.pdbx_description
1 polymer ?
#
loop_
_entity_poly.entity_id
_entity_poly.type
_entity_poly.pdbx_seq_one_letter_code
_entity_poly.pdbx_strand_id
1 'polypeptide(L)'
;MALLGDIVIQVLNVYWFVCIIYIFMSWFPNARESAFGQAIGRIVEPFFAPFRQMIPPIGMLDISPIVALVGLRFAIRGVEFLFGLVG
;
A
#
# COMPACT_ATOMS: atom_id res chain seq x y z
N MET A 1 -21.02 13.49 6.64
CA MET A 1 -19.55 13.59 6.51
C MET A 1 -18.84 12.42 7.19
N ALA A 2 -19.21 12.04 8.41
CA ALA A 2 -18.64 10.88 9.12
C ALA A 2 -18.68 9.56 8.31
N LEU A 3 -19.86 9.13 7.83
CA LEU A 3 -20.00 7.87 7.08
C LEU A 3 -19.13 7.81 5.80
N LEU A 4 -18.97 8.95 5.11
CA LEU A 4 -18.14 9.04 3.92
C LEU A 4 -16.66 8.90 4.27
N GLY A 5 -16.22 9.56 5.34
CA GLY A 5 -14.86 9.42 5.89
C GLY A 5 -14.57 7.98 6.29
N ASP A 6 -15.49 7.33 7.02
CA ASP A 6 -15.34 5.96 7.49
C ASP A 6 -15.16 4.97 6.33
N ILE A 7 -15.95 5.11 5.26
CA ILE A 7 -15.83 4.26 4.07
C ILE A 7 -14.46 4.46 3.41
N VAL A 8 -14.01 5.70 3.24
CA VAL A 8 -12.70 5.99 2.64
C VAL A 8 -11.57 5.38 3.48
N ILE A 9 -11.62 5.55 4.80
CA ILE A 9 -10.64 5.00 5.73
C ILE A 9 -10.63 3.47 5.67
N GLN A 10 -11.79 2.81 5.62
CA GLN A 10 -11.88 1.37 5.49
C GLN A 10 -11.26 0.87 4.18
N VAL A 11 -11.57 1.51 3.05
CA VAL A 11 -10.99 1.16 1.74
C VAL A 11 -9.47 1.30 1.76
N LEU A 12 -8.93 2.38 2.33
CA LEU A 12 -7.49 2.58 2.43
C LEU A 12 -6.82 1.55 3.35
N ASN A 13 -7.46 1.16 4.45
CA ASN A 13 -6.94 0.09 5.32
C ASN A 13 -6.93 -1.27 4.61
N VAL A 14 -7.98 -1.60 3.84
CA VAL A 14 -8.00 -2.82 3.00
C VAL A 14 -6.87 -2.76 1.98
N TYR A 15 -6.68 -1.62 1.31
CA TYR A 15 -5.57 -1.44 0.36
C TYR A 15 -4.20 -1.63 1.03
N TRP A 16 -4.01 -1.11 2.23
CA TRP A 16 -2.79 -1.31 3.02
C TRP A 16 -2.53 -2.79 3.32
N PHE A 17 -3.56 -3.57 3.67
CA PHE A 17 -3.44 -5.02 3.82
C PHE A 17 -3.12 -5.74 2.50
N VAL A 18 -3.72 -5.33 1.39
CA VAL A 18 -3.41 -5.88 0.06
C VAL A 18 -1.94 -5.62 -0.31
N CYS A 19 -1.40 -4.45 0.03
CA CYS A 19 0.02 -4.13 -0.15
C CYS A 19 0.92 -5.09 0.64
N ILE A 20 0.55 -5.41 1.89
CA ILE A 20 1.27 -6.38 2.71
C ILE A 20 1.26 -7.78 2.09
N ILE A 21 0.08 -8.25 1.67
CA ILE A 21 -0.06 -9.54 0.99
C ILE A 21 0.85 -9.57 -0.24
N TYR A 22 0.87 -8.50 -1.05
CA TYR A 22 1.73 -8.41 -2.23
C TYR A 22 3.22 -8.52 -1.88
N ILE A 23 3.66 -7.82 -0.83
CA ILE A 23 5.06 -7.87 -0.35
C ILE A 23 5.42 -9.30 0.04
N PHE A 24 4.59 -9.99 0.82
CA PHE A 24 4.85 -11.38 1.17
C PHE A 24 4.81 -12.32 -0.04
N MET A 25 3.88 -12.11 -0.98
CA MET A 25 3.82 -12.88 -2.23
C MET A 25 5.08 -12.68 -3.08
N SER A 26 5.74 -11.52 -3.00
CA SER A 26 6.98 -11.26 -3.74
C SER A 26 8.16 -12.14 -3.31
N TRP A 27 8.10 -12.73 -2.10
CA TRP A 27 9.12 -13.67 -1.60
C TRP A 27 8.97 -15.07 -2.20
N PHE A 28 7.81 -15.39 -2.79
CA PHE A 28 7.51 -16.67 -3.40
C PHE A 28 7.23 -16.47 -4.90
N PRO A 29 8.19 -16.74 -5.81
CA PRO A 29 8.04 -16.48 -7.24
C PRO A 29 6.75 -17.06 -7.84
N ASN A 30 6.43 -18.31 -7.50
CA ASN A 30 5.20 -18.98 -7.94
C ASN A 30 3.91 -18.27 -7.50
N ALA A 31 3.91 -17.65 -6.31
CA ALA A 31 2.76 -16.89 -5.82
C ALA A 31 2.61 -15.57 -6.58
N ARG A 32 3.73 -14.85 -6.80
CA ARG A 32 3.75 -13.59 -7.56
C ARG A 32 3.31 -13.78 -9.01
N GLU A 33 3.73 -14.87 -9.64
CA GLU A 33 3.43 -15.18 -11.04
C GLU A 33 2.03 -15.76 -11.26
N SER A 34 1.34 -16.18 -10.19
CA SER A 34 -0.05 -16.64 -10.28
C SER A 34 -0.99 -15.55 -10.82
N ALA A 35 -2.12 -15.95 -11.42
CA ALA A 35 -3.12 -14.99 -11.92
C ALA A 35 -3.59 -14.01 -10.82
N PHE A 36 -3.71 -14.49 -9.59
CA PHE A 36 -4.06 -13.67 -8.44
C PHE A 36 -2.94 -12.68 -8.06
N GLY A 37 -1.68 -13.15 -8.05
CA GLY A 37 -0.51 -12.30 -7.79
C GLY A 37 -0.32 -11.20 -8.82
N GLN A 38 -0.53 -11.53 -10.10
CA GLN A 38 -0.51 -10.55 -11.19
C GLN A 38 -1.65 -9.53 -11.07
N ALA A 39 -2.86 -9.97 -10.70
CA ALA A 39 -3.99 -9.08 -10.49
C ALA A 39 -3.73 -8.08 -9.35
N ILE A 40 -3.25 -8.55 -8.19
CA ILE A 40 -2.85 -7.67 -7.08
C ILE A 40 -1.72 -6.74 -7.52
N GLY A 41 -0.72 -7.27 -8.22
CA GLY A 41 0.42 -6.48 -8.70
C GLY A 41 0.00 -5.29 -9.53
N ARG A 42 -0.99 -5.42 -10.43
CA ARG A 42 -1.51 -4.30 -11.23
C ARG A 42 -2.13 -3.18 -10.41
N ILE A 43 -2.67 -3.49 -9.23
CA ILE A 43 -3.31 -2.51 -8.33
C ILE A 43 -2.26 -1.83 -7.45
N VAL A 44 -1.24 -2.59 -7.03
CA VAL A 44 -0.30 -2.14 -6.00
C VAL A 44 1.00 -1.55 -6.58
N GLU A 45 1.49 -2.06 -7.71
CA GLU A 45 2.72 -1.58 -8.35
C GLU A 45 2.72 -0.08 -8.72
N PRO A 46 1.62 0.52 -9.23
CA PRO A 46 1.58 1.97 -9.47
C PRO A 46 1.86 2.80 -8.21
N PHE A 47 1.48 2.30 -7.04
CA PHE A 47 1.76 2.95 -5.76
C PHE A 47 3.20 2.73 -5.29
N PHE A 48 3.77 1.52 -5.48
CA PHE A 48 5.16 1.25 -5.08
C PHE A 48 6.21 1.86 -6.03
N ALA A 49 5.91 2.03 -7.32
CA ALA A 49 6.86 2.49 -8.33
C ALA A 49 7.55 3.83 -7.98
N PRO A 50 6.83 4.89 -7.51
CA PRO A 50 7.47 6.12 -7.06
C PRO A 50 8.44 5.93 -5.90
N PHE A 51 8.12 5.07 -4.93
CA PHE A 51 8.99 4.81 -3.78
C PHE A 51 10.27 4.08 -4.18
N ARG A 52 10.20 3.15 -5.15
CA ARG A 52 11.39 2.49 -5.72
C ARG A 52 12.30 3.46 -6.47
N GLN A 53 11.75 4.51 -7.06
CA GLN A 53 12.53 5.55 -7.73
C GLN A 53 13.22 6.49 -6.73
N MET A 54 12.56 6.80 -5.62
CA MET A 54 13.11 7.68 -4.58
C MET A 54 14.11 6.96 -3.66
N ILE A 55 13.89 5.66 -3.42
CA ILE A 55 14.66 4.86 -2.47
C ILE A 55 15.34 3.74 -3.25
N PRO A 56 16.63 3.89 -3.60
CA PRO A 56 17.35 2.84 -4.26
C PRO A 56 17.43 1.59 -3.36
N PRO A 57 17.41 0.37 -3.93
CA PRO A 57 17.55 -0.86 -3.16
C PRO A 57 18.89 -0.87 -2.42
N ILE A 58 18.88 -1.29 -1.15
CA ILE A 58 20.09 -1.40 -0.33
C ILE A 58 20.61 -2.83 -0.45
N GLY A 59 21.62 -3.02 -1.30
CA GLY A 59 22.13 -4.34 -1.64
C GLY A 59 21.08 -5.16 -2.41
N MET A 60 20.74 -6.34 -1.91
CA MET A 60 19.72 -7.22 -2.51
C MET A 60 18.32 -7.01 -1.92
N LEU A 61 18.17 -6.14 -0.91
CA LEU A 61 16.91 -5.92 -0.21
C LEU A 61 16.23 -4.65 -0.71
N ASP A 62 15.01 -4.80 -1.21
CA ASP A 62 14.14 -3.67 -1.55
C ASP A 62 13.40 -3.20 -0.29
N ILE A 63 13.88 -2.10 0.31
CA ILE A 63 13.26 -1.47 1.49
C ILE A 63 12.12 -0.54 1.09
N SER A 64 12.01 -0.17 -0.19
CA SER A 64 10.98 0.76 -0.68
C SER A 64 9.54 0.35 -0.34
N PRO A 65 9.13 -0.94 -0.31
CA PRO A 65 7.76 -1.31 0.02
C PRO A 65 7.42 -1.02 1.49
N ILE A 66 8.41 -1.11 2.39
CA ILE A 66 8.23 -0.77 3.81
C ILE A 66 7.96 0.73 3.94
N VAL A 67 8.77 1.55 3.28
CA VAL A 67 8.57 3.01 3.32
C VAL A 67 7.25 3.42 2.69
N ALA A 68 6.84 2.77 1.60
CA ALA A 68 5.54 2.96 0.99
C ALA A 68 4.38 2.59 1.94
N LEU A 69 4.47 1.46 2.67
CA LEU A 69 3.48 1.09 3.68
C LEU A 69 3.37 2.12 4.81
N VAL A 70 4.51 2.65 5.27
CA VAL A 70 4.54 3.71 6.28
C VAL A 70 3.91 4.99 5.72
N GLY A 71 4.27 5.39 4.49
CA GLY A 71 3.67 6.54 3.81
C GLY A 71 2.16 6.41 3.64
N LEU A 72 1.68 5.24 3.25
CA LEU A 72 0.23 4.96 3.17
C LEU A 72 -0.45 5.05 4.54
N ARG A 73 0.20 4.56 5.61
CA ARG A 73 -0.33 4.68 6.97
C ARG A 73 -0.44 6.14 7.42
N PHE A 74 0.55 6.97 7.09
CA PHE A 74 0.48 8.41 7.33
C PHE A 74 -0.64 9.08 6.53
N ALA A 75 -0.83 8.70 5.26
CA ALA A 75 -1.93 9.20 4.45
C ALA A 75 -3.30 8.85 5.07
N ILE A 76 -3.48 7.62 5.55
CA ILE A 76 -4.71 7.19 6.26
C ILE A 76 -4.96 8.06 7.49
N ARG A 77 -3.94 8.26 8.35
CA ARG A 77 -4.05 9.12 9.53
C ARG A 77 -4.38 10.57 9.17
N GLY A 78 -3.81 11.08 8.09
CA GLY A 78 -4.12 12.42 7.58
C GLY A 78 -5.58 12.55 7.13
N VAL A 79 -6.10 11.54 6.43
CA VAL A 79 -7.51 11.48 6.05
C VAL A 79 -8.41 11.43 7.29
N GLU A 80 -8.12 10.56 8.26
CA GLU A 80 -8.83 10.50 9.55
C GLU A 80 -8.92 11.88 10.22
N PHE A 81 -7.78 12.58 10.30
CA PHE A 81 -7.71 13.91 10.89
C PHE A 81 -8.56 14.94 10.14
N LEU A 82 -8.43 15.01 8.81
CA LEU A 82 -9.18 15.96 7.98
C LEU A 82 -10.68 15.76 8.07
N PHE A 83 -11.17 14.51 8.02
CA PHE A 83 -12.59 14.22 8.18
C PHE A 83 -13.08 14.52 9.59
N GLY A 84 -12.24 14.33 10.61
CA GLY A 84 -12.52 14.72 11.98
C GLY A 84 -12.61 16.24 12.22
N LEU A 85 -12.01 17.06 11.35
CA LEU A 85 -12.15 18.52 11.39
C LEU A 85 -13.45 19.04 10.75
N VAL A 86 -14.02 18.28 9.81
CA VAL A 86 -15.18 18.67 9.01
C VAL A 86 -16.50 18.06 9.55
N GLY A 87 -16.41 17.02 10.39
CA GLY A 87 -17.52 16.42 11.12
C GLY A 87 -17.81 17.15 12.42
#